data_AF-A0A0E0WC49-F1
#
_entry.id   AF-A0A0E0WC49-F1
#
_cell.length_a   1.000
_cell.length_b   1.000
_cell.length_c   1.000
_cell.angle_alpha   90.00
_cell.angle_beta   90.00
_cell.angle_gamma   90.00
#
_symmetry.space_group_name_H-M   'P 1'
#
loop_
_entity.id
_entity.type
_entity.pdbx_description
1 polymer ?
#
loop_
_entity_poly.entity_id
_entity_poly.type
_entity_poly.pdbx_seq_one_letter_code
_entity_poly.pdbx_strand_id
1 'polypeptide(L)'
;MILNYVETINVREISKKEKFLKLNMNSWIISFLSASFLFVWSLLYGVVLLVALITMFYILEFFDEDITNIILANLTLKNDTKEYYA
;
A
#
# COMPACT_ATOMS: atom_id res chain seq x y z
N MET A 1 10.78 29.69 -39.17
CA MET A 1 9.70 29.03 -38.44
C MET A 1 10.36 28.21 -37.34
N ILE A 2 10.39 28.75 -36.11
CA ILE A 2 11.03 28.09 -34.97
C ILE A 2 9.96 27.20 -34.33
N LEU A 3 10.12 25.88 -34.44
CA LEU A 3 9.26 24.93 -33.75
C LEU A 3 9.67 24.93 -32.27
N ASN A 4 8.90 25.63 -31.44
CA ASN A 4 8.98 25.49 -29.99
C ASN A 4 8.51 24.08 -29.61
N TYR A 5 9.45 23.22 -29.24
CA TYR A 5 9.15 21.89 -28.71
C TYR A 5 8.73 22.07 -27.24
N VAL A 6 7.42 22.00 -26.98
CA VAL A 6 6.91 21.94 -25.60
C VAL A 6 7.06 20.50 -25.16
N GLU A 7 8.12 20.21 -24.41
CA GLU A 7 8.27 18.92 -23.72
C GLU A 7 7.18 18.83 -22.65
N THR A 8 6.06 18.20 -23.01
CA THR A 8 5.03 17.86 -22.04
C THR A 8 5.60 16.79 -21.12
N ILE A 9 5.84 17.15 -19.85
CA ILE A 9 6.29 16.20 -18.83
C ILE A 9 5.29 15.05 -18.79
N ASN A 10 5.81 13.84 -18.93
CA ASN A 10 5.01 12.63 -19.03
C ASN A 10 4.30 12.38 -17.69
N VAL A 11 3.05 12.83 -17.56
CA VAL A 11 2.23 12.79 -16.33
C VAL A 11 2.15 11.36 -15.75
N ARG A 12 2.34 10.35 -16.60
CA ARG A 12 2.36 8.94 -16.24
C ARG A 12 3.47 8.54 -15.27
N GLU A 13 4.62 9.22 -15.31
CA GLU A 13 5.72 8.93 -14.38
C GLU A 13 5.53 9.56 -13.00
N ILE A 14 4.85 10.72 -12.94
CA ILE A 14 4.53 11.43 -11.69
C ILE A 14 3.45 10.67 -10.89
N SER A 15 2.59 9.89 -11.56
CA SER A 15 1.53 9.11 -10.93
C SER A 15 1.99 7.76 -10.36
N LYS A 16 3.26 7.36 -10.54
CA LYS A 16 3.73 6.09 -9.97
C LYS A 16 3.81 6.22 -8.46
N LYS A 17 3.02 5.39 -7.76
CA LYS A 17 3.04 5.35 -6.29
C LYS A 17 4.43 4.91 -5.81
N GLU A 18 4.85 5.48 -4.69
CA GLU A 18 6.12 5.10 -4.08
C GLU A 18 6.07 3.63 -3.65
N LYS A 19 6.97 2.83 -4.20
CA LYS A 19 7.12 1.42 -3.86
C LYS A 19 8.49 1.18 -3.23
N PHE A 20 8.50 0.43 -2.13
CA PHE A 20 9.72 -0.05 -1.52
C PHE A 20 9.85 -1.55 -1.77
N LEU A 21 10.93 -1.97 -2.42
CA LEU A 21 11.15 -3.38 -2.82
C LEU A 21 9.97 -3.99 -3.59
N LYS A 22 9.37 -3.21 -4.51
CA LYS A 22 8.17 -3.57 -5.29
C LYS A 22 6.86 -3.75 -4.50
N LEU A 23 6.90 -3.58 -3.18
CA LEU A 23 5.70 -3.53 -2.34
C LEU A 23 5.29 -2.07 -2.07
N ASN A 24 3.99 -1.85 -1.89
CA ASN A 24 3.47 -0.58 -1.42
C ASN A 24 3.85 -0.34 0.06
N MET A 25 4.06 0.92 0.45
CA MET A 25 4.43 1.28 1.83
C MET A 25 3.37 0.84 2.85
N ASN A 26 2.08 0.93 2.48
CA ASN A 26 0.97 0.49 3.33
C ASN A 26 1.06 -1.01 3.65
N SER A 27 1.45 -1.83 2.68
CA SER A 27 1.60 -3.29 2.86
C SER A 27 2.76 -3.63 3.81
N TRP A 28 3.86 -2.85 3.75
CA TRP A 28 4.96 -2.97 4.72
C TRP A 28 4.52 -2.61 6.14
N ILE A 29 3.81 -1.49 6.30
CA ILE A 29 3.31 -1.03 7.60
C ILE A 29 2.37 -2.08 8.20
N ILE A 30 1.40 -2.57 7.43
CA ILE A 30 0.45 -3.59 7.90
C ILE A 30 1.20 -4.87 8.29
N SER A 31 2.11 -5.35 7.46
CA SER A 31 2.88 -6.57 7.74
C SER A 31 3.70 -6.46 9.03
N PHE A 32 4.40 -5.33 9.21
CA PHE A 32 5.20 -5.09 10.40
C PHE A 32 4.33 -4.92 11.65
N LEU A 33 3.25 -4.16 11.57
CA LEU A 33 2.34 -3.94 12.70
C LEU A 33 1.67 -5.26 13.13
N SER A 34 1.21 -6.07 12.17
CA SER A 34 0.64 -7.39 12.47
C SER A 34 1.65 -8.35 13.09
N ALA A 35 2.89 -8.36 12.60
CA ALA A 35 3.95 -9.21 13.15
C ALA A 35 4.48 -8.72 14.52
N SER A 36 4.37 -7.42 14.80
CA SER A 36 4.90 -6.81 16.03
C SER A 36 4.31 -7.39 17.31
N PHE A 37 3.05 -7.81 17.27
CA PHE A 37 2.39 -8.47 18.40
C PHE A 37 3.06 -9.81 18.76
N LEU A 38 3.47 -10.59 17.75
CA LEU A 38 4.13 -11.88 17.98
C LEU A 38 5.59 -11.73 18.39
N PHE A 39 6.28 -10.65 17.99
CA PHE A 39 7.68 -10.43 18.40
C PHE A 39 7.84 -10.34 19.91
N VAL A 40 6.82 -9.84 20.63
CA VAL A 40 6.81 -9.77 22.09
C VAL A 40 6.81 -11.16 22.73
N TRP A 41 6.11 -12.12 22.13
CA TRP A 41 6.00 -13.48 22.67
C TRP A 41 7.15 -14.38 22.20
N SER A 42 7.53 -14.26 20.93
CA SER A 42 8.60 -15.06 20.33
C SER A 42 9.10 -14.43 19.05
N LEU A 43 10.41 -14.16 19.01
CA LEU A 43 11.07 -13.57 17.85
C LEU A 43 10.91 -14.46 16.60
N LEU A 44 11.10 -15.78 16.73
CA LEU A 44 11.02 -16.71 15.61
C LEU A 44 9.63 -16.71 14.97
N TYR A 45 8.58 -16.80 15.79
CA TYR A 45 7.22 -16.80 15.25
C TYR A 45 6.84 -15.45 14.63
N GLY A 46 7.32 -14.33 15.20
CA GLY A 46 7.14 -13.01 14.60
C GLY A 46 7.83 -12.89 13.23
N VAL A 47 9.05 -13.41 13.08
CA VAL A 47 9.77 -13.40 11.79
C VAL A 47 9.04 -14.25 10.76
N VAL A 48 8.60 -15.45 11.13
CA VAL A 48 7.84 -16.34 10.24
C VAL A 48 6.56 -15.66 9.75
N LEU A 49 5.81 -15.01 10.66
CA LEU A 49 4.60 -14.30 10.30
C LEU A 49 4.88 -13.10 9.38
N LEU A 50 5.93 -12.33 9.67
CA LEU A 50 6.34 -11.19 8.84
C LEU A 50 6.68 -11.63 7.41
N VAL A 51 7.48 -12.68 7.25
CA VAL A 51 7.84 -13.23 5.94
C VAL A 51 6.61 -13.76 5.21
N ALA A 52 5.71 -14.44 5.91
CA ALA A 52 4.47 -14.93 5.33
C ALA A 52 3.57 -13.79 4.81
N LEU A 53 3.41 -12.72 5.59
CA LEU A 53 2.62 -11.54 5.20
C LEU A 53 3.25 -10.79 4.02
N ILE A 54 4.56 -10.54 4.04
CA ILE A 54 5.25 -9.90 2.91
C ILE A 54 5.08 -10.72 1.64
N THR A 55 5.24 -12.05 1.72
CA THR A 55 5.07 -12.95 0.57
C THR A 55 3.63 -12.89 0.03
N MET A 56 2.64 -12.90 0.93
CA MET A 56 1.23 -12.82 0.56
C MET A 56 0.90 -11.49 -0.12
N PHE A 57 1.33 -10.35 0.43
CA PHE A 57 1.15 -9.05 -0.22
C PHE A 57 1.90 -8.92 -1.54
N TYR A 58 3.09 -9.54 -1.66
CA TYR A 58 3.84 -9.54 -2.92
C TYR A 58 3.08 -10.25 -4.03
N ILE A 59 2.40 -11.35 -3.70
CA ILE A 59 1.52 -12.08 -4.64
C ILE A 59 0.29 -11.24 -4.97
N LEU A 60 -0.35 -10.61 -3.99
CA LEU A 60 -1.56 -9.80 -4.22
C LEU A 60 -1.27 -8.57 -5.09
N GLU A 61 -0.22 -7.82 -4.77
CA GLU A 61 0.18 -6.62 -5.52
C GLU A 61 0.72 -6.93 -6.92
N PHE A 62 1.14 -8.18 -7.17
CA PHE A 62 1.46 -8.63 -8.52
C PHE A 62 0.23 -8.63 -9.44
N PHE A 63 -0.96 -8.93 -8.91
CA PHE A 63 -2.20 -8.91 -9.69
C PHE A 63 -2.76 -7.50 -9.87
N ASP A 64 -2.76 -6.71 -8.80
CA ASP A 64 -3.22 -5.33 -8.81
C ASP A 64 -2.50 -4.51 -7.74
N GLU A 65 -1.86 -3.41 -8.17
CA GLU A 65 -1.12 -2.49 -7.30
C GLU A 65 -2.04 -1.79 -6.27
N ASP A 66 -3.33 -1.70 -6.55
CA ASP A 66 -4.29 -0.99 -5.70
C ASP A 66 -5.01 -1.88 -4.68
N ILE A 67 -4.75 -3.18 -4.68
CA ILE A 67 -5.45 -4.16 -3.84
C ILE A 67 -5.38 -3.82 -2.35
N THR A 68 -4.22 -3.38 -1.85
CA THR A 68 -4.04 -3.05 -0.43
C THR A 68 -4.86 -1.82 -0.02
N ASN A 69 -4.98 -0.84 -0.92
CA ASN A 69 -5.79 0.35 -0.68
C ASN A 69 -7.28 0.00 -0.68
N ILE A 70 -7.71 -0.90 -1.58
CA ILE A 70 -9.08 -1.40 -1.63
C ILE A 70 -9.42 -2.17 -0.35
N ILE A 71 -8.53 -3.05 0.12
CA ILE A 71 -8.72 -3.79 1.37
C ILE A 71 -8.83 -2.82 2.54
N LEU A 72 -7.95 -1.82 2.62
CA LEU A 72 -7.98 -0.81 3.67
C LEU A 72 -9.27 0.02 3.63
N ALA A 73 -9.74 0.42 2.44
CA ALA A 73 -10.99 1.15 2.26
C ALA A 73 -12.22 0.32 2.65
N ASN A 74 -12.19 -1.00 2.42
CA ASN A 74 -13.25 -1.90 2.88
C ASN A 74 -13.19 -2.15 4.39
N LEU A 75 -11.99 -2.12 4.99
CA LEU A 75 -11.80 -2.27 6.44
C LEU A 75 -12.20 -1.00 7.20
N THR A 76 -12.01 0.16 6.57
CA THR A 76 -12.43 1.44 7.14
C THR A 76 -13.95 1.45 7.18
N LEU A 77 -14.53 1.55 8.39
CA LEU A 77 -15.96 1.68 8.57
C LEU A 77 -16.48 2.82 7.68
N LYS A 78 -17.47 2.50 6.86
CA LYS A 78 -18.21 3.49 6.07
C LYS A 78 -18.88 4.45 7.06
N ASN A 79 -18.25 5.57 7.36
CA ASN A 79 -18.90 6.64 8.09
C ASN A 79 -19.98 7.20 7.16
N ASP A 80 -21.20 6.68 7.29
CA ASP A 80 -22.43 7.25 6.71
C ASP A 80 -22.82 8.52 7.51
N THR A 81 -21.85 9.40 7.78
CA THR A 81 -22.12 10.74 8.26
C THR A 81 -22.53 11.56 7.05
N LYS A 82 -23.79 11.37 6.64
CA LYS A 82 -24.52 12.34 5.85
C LYS A 82 -24.35 13.68 6.54
N GLU A 83 -23.82 14.63 5.79
CA GLU A 83 -23.70 16.02 6.18
C GLU A 83 -25.00 16.52 6.84
N TYR A 84 -24.91 16.92 8.10
CA TYR A 84 -25.83 17.89 8.67
C TYR A 84 -24.99 19.11 9.02
N TYR A 85 -24.74 19.96 8.02
CA TYR A 85 -24.48 21.36 8.27
C TYR A 85 -25.82 21.99 8.66
N ALA A 86 -25.93 22.48 9.90
CA ALA A 86 -27.00 23.34 10.39
C ALA A 86 -26.37 24.62 10.96
#